data_AF-A0A6M1SH00-F1
#
_entry.id   AF-A0A6M1SH00-F1
#
_cell.length_a   1.000
_cell.length_b   1.000
_cell.length_c   1.000
_cell.angle_alpha   90.00
_cell.angle_beta   90.00
_cell.angle_gamma   90.00
#
_symmetry.space_group_name_H-M   'P 1'
#
loop_
_entity.id
_entity.type
_entity.pdbx_description
1 polymer ?
#
loop_
_entity_poly.entity_id
_entity_poly.type
_entity_poly.pdbx_seq_one_letter_code
_entity_poly.pdbx_strand_id
1 'polypeptide(L)'
;YMFAQANSEHCRHKIFNADWVIDGEQQPKSLFKMIKNTFETTPDYVLSAYKDNAAVMEGSEVGRYFADHETGRYDFHQEPAHILMKVETHNHPTAISPWPGAATGSGGEIRDEGATGRGAKPKAGLVGFSVSNLRIPGFEQPWEEDFGKP
;
A
#
# COMPACT_ATOMS: atom_id res chain seq x y z
N TYR A 1 23.15 13.62 -2.27
CA TYR A 1 21.95 13.15 -1.55
C TYR A 1 21.00 12.35 -2.44
N MET A 2 20.55 12.90 -3.59
CA MET A 2 19.63 12.22 -4.53
C MET A 2 20.03 10.77 -4.89
N PHE A 3 21.29 10.55 -5.26
CA PHE A 3 21.78 9.21 -5.63
C PHE A 3 21.61 8.18 -4.51
N ALA A 4 21.87 8.55 -3.26
CA ALA A 4 21.74 7.65 -2.11
C ALA A 4 20.28 7.30 -1.82
N GLN A 5 19.36 8.28 -1.89
CA GLN A 5 17.93 8.03 -1.69
C GLN A 5 17.37 7.10 -2.77
N ALA A 6 17.65 7.38 -4.04
CA ALA A 6 17.15 6.58 -5.16
C ALA A 6 17.69 5.13 -5.17
N ASN A 7 18.88 4.91 -4.61
CA ASN A 7 19.52 3.59 -4.53
C ASN A 7 19.43 2.95 -3.13
N SER A 8 18.59 3.48 -2.24
CA SER A 8 18.28 2.83 -0.97
C SER A 8 17.58 1.49 -1.21
N GLU A 9 17.58 0.61 -0.21
CA GLU A 9 16.80 -0.63 -0.26
C GLU A 9 15.31 -0.29 -0.46
N HIS A 10 14.79 0.64 0.35
CA HIS A 10 13.40 1.07 0.36
C HIS A 10 12.90 1.56 -1.02
N CYS A 11 13.72 2.30 -1.76
CA CYS A 11 13.32 2.79 -3.09
C CYS A 11 13.55 1.76 -4.20
N ARG A 12 14.63 0.97 -4.12
CA ARG A 12 15.06 0.12 -5.23
C ARG A 12 14.57 -1.32 -5.13
N HIS A 13 14.02 -1.73 -3.98
CA HIS A 13 13.49 -3.07 -3.74
C HIS A 13 14.49 -4.15 -4.14
N LYS A 14 15.74 -4.00 -3.68
CA LYS A 14 16.87 -4.84 -4.14
C LYS A 14 16.64 -6.30 -3.78
N ILE A 15 16.20 -6.57 -2.56
CA ILE A 15 15.92 -7.92 -2.04
C ILE A 15 14.82 -8.59 -2.89
N PHE A 16 13.75 -7.86 -3.21
CA PHE A 16 12.63 -8.38 -4.01
C PHE A 16 13.02 -8.74 -5.44
N ASN A 17 14.06 -8.10 -5.98
CA ASN A 17 14.55 -8.34 -7.34
C ASN A 17 15.81 -9.21 -7.38
N ALA A 18 16.35 -9.63 -6.23
CA ALA A 18 17.56 -10.43 -6.16
C ALA A 18 17.36 -11.86 -6.67
N ASP A 19 18.46 -12.47 -7.09
CA ASP A 19 18.59 -13.91 -7.25
C ASP A 19 18.78 -14.56 -5.87
N TRP A 20 18.30 -15.80 -5.73
CA TRP A 20 18.34 -16.54 -4.47
C TRP A 20 19.03 -17.88 -4.64
N VAL A 21 19.81 -18.27 -3.64
CA VAL A 21 20.31 -19.63 -3.45
C VAL A 21 19.85 -20.08 -2.07
N ILE A 22 19.09 -21.16 -2.00
CA ILE A 22 18.51 -21.70 -0.77
C ILE A 22 19.04 -23.12 -0.61
N ASP A 23 19.68 -23.40 0.52
CA ASP A 23 20.28 -24.71 0.83
C ASP A 23 21.23 -25.25 -0.27
N GLY A 24 21.94 -24.32 -0.94
CA GLY A 24 22.87 -24.63 -2.04
C GLY A 24 22.23 -24.71 -3.42
N GLU A 25 20.91 -24.55 -3.54
CA GLU A 25 20.20 -24.62 -4.81
C GLU A 25 19.77 -23.24 -5.33
N GLN A 26 20.18 -22.94 -6.57
CA GLN A 26 19.79 -21.71 -7.28
C GLN A 26 18.29 -21.70 -7.56
N GLN A 27 17.62 -20.63 -7.14
CA GLN A 27 16.18 -20.46 -7.35
C GLN A 27 15.90 -19.79 -8.71
N PRO A 28 14.85 -20.22 -9.42
CA PRO A 28 14.60 -19.79 -10.80
C PRO A 28 13.93 -18.41 -10.93
N LYS A 29 13.42 -17.84 -9.83
CA LYS A 29 12.65 -16.58 -9.82
C LYS A 29 13.03 -15.74 -8.62
N SER A 30 13.08 -14.42 -8.81
CA SER A 30 13.07 -13.47 -7.70
C SER A 30 11.71 -13.44 -6.99
N LEU A 31 11.67 -12.87 -5.78
CA LEU A 31 10.41 -12.70 -5.04
C LEU A 31 9.37 -11.94 -5.88
N PHE A 32 9.77 -10.83 -6.51
CA PHE A 32 8.85 -10.04 -7.31
C PHE A 32 8.35 -10.79 -8.56
N LYS A 33 9.19 -11.64 -9.17
CA LYS A 33 8.77 -12.48 -10.29
C LYS A 33 7.78 -13.57 -9.86
N MET A 34 7.92 -14.09 -8.65
CA MET A 34 6.91 -14.99 -8.07
C MET A 34 5.59 -14.26 -7.82
N ILE A 35 5.61 -13.01 -7.34
CA ILE A 35 4.38 -12.20 -7.19
C ILE A 35 3.73 -11.92 -8.55
N LYS A 36 4.50 -11.52 -9.57
CA LYS A 36 3.97 -11.28 -10.92
C LYS A 36 3.34 -12.51 -11.56
N ASN A 37 3.74 -13.71 -11.13
CA ASN A 37 3.19 -14.94 -11.63
C ASN A 37 1.69 -15.07 -11.34
N THR A 38 1.17 -14.47 -10.25
CA THR A 38 -0.27 -14.49 -9.98
C THR A 38 -1.06 -13.75 -11.07
N PHE A 39 -0.53 -12.62 -11.56
CA PHE A 39 -1.12 -11.88 -12.67
C PHE A 39 -0.93 -12.59 -14.03
N GLU A 40 0.19 -13.29 -14.23
CA GLU A 40 0.40 -14.12 -15.42
C GLU A 40 -0.63 -15.27 -15.50
N THR A 41 -1.02 -15.82 -14.35
CA THR A 41 -1.99 -16.92 -14.26
C THR A 41 -3.44 -16.43 -14.26
N THR A 42 -3.72 -15.28 -13.64
CA THR A 42 -5.08 -14.75 -13.50
C THR A 42 -5.08 -13.25 -13.81
N PRO A 43 -5.11 -12.89 -15.10
CA PRO A 43 -5.16 -11.49 -15.53
C PRO A 43 -6.57 -10.91 -15.50
N ASP A 44 -7.59 -11.75 -15.29
CA ASP A 44 -9.00 -11.40 -15.36
C ASP A 44 -9.33 -10.18 -14.51
N TYR A 45 -10.09 -9.25 -15.09
CA TYR A 45 -10.57 -8.02 -14.48
C TYR A 45 -9.49 -7.00 -14.07
N VAL A 46 -8.20 -7.26 -14.33
CA VAL A 46 -7.12 -6.32 -13.98
C VAL A 46 -6.89 -5.32 -15.12
N LEU A 47 -7.01 -4.03 -14.80
CA LEU A 47 -6.74 -2.92 -15.72
C LEU A 47 -5.30 -2.39 -15.58
N SER A 48 -4.76 -2.44 -14.36
CA SER A 48 -3.38 -2.02 -14.06
C SER A 48 -2.76 -2.80 -12.92
N ALA A 49 -1.55 -3.31 -13.13
CA ALA A 49 -0.69 -3.91 -12.11
C ALA A 49 0.79 -3.61 -12.41
N TYR A 50 1.57 -3.32 -11.38
CA TYR A 50 3.04 -3.13 -11.42
C TYR A 50 3.58 -2.01 -12.33
N LYS A 51 2.73 -1.06 -12.74
CA LYS A 51 3.09 0.03 -13.65
C LYS A 51 2.62 1.42 -13.18
N ASP A 52 2.16 1.51 -11.95
CA ASP A 52 1.65 2.73 -11.31
C ASP A 52 1.79 2.61 -9.79
N ASN A 53 1.44 3.66 -9.05
CA ASN A 53 1.48 3.69 -7.59
C ASN A 53 0.37 2.85 -6.93
N ALA A 54 -0.66 2.45 -7.68
CA ALA A 54 -1.73 1.55 -7.24
C ALA A 54 -2.11 0.54 -8.34
N ALA A 55 -2.72 -0.58 -7.94
CA ALA A 55 -3.37 -1.49 -8.87
C ALA A 55 -4.79 -1.01 -9.18
N VAL A 56 -5.33 -1.38 -10.34
CA VAL A 56 -6.70 -1.06 -10.76
C VAL A 56 -7.36 -2.30 -11.34
N MET A 57 -8.58 -2.58 -10.89
CA MET A 57 -9.44 -3.64 -11.42
C MET A 57 -10.78 -3.08 -11.92
N GLU A 58 -11.47 -3.87 -12.73
CA GLU A 58 -12.82 -3.58 -13.19
C GLU A 58 -13.77 -3.37 -12.00
N GLY A 59 -14.80 -2.55 -12.24
CA GLY A 59 -15.77 -2.16 -11.24
C GLY A 59 -17.17 -2.36 -11.76
N SER A 60 -18.09 -1.47 -11.41
CA SER A 60 -19.48 -1.55 -11.86
C SER A 60 -19.89 -0.27 -12.58
N GLU A 61 -20.84 -0.38 -13.49
CA GLU A 61 -21.48 0.78 -14.12
C GLU A 61 -22.51 1.39 -13.18
N VAL A 62 -22.28 2.64 -12.76
CA VAL A 62 -23.07 3.31 -11.72
C VAL A 62 -23.18 4.81 -11.99
N GLY A 63 -24.12 5.46 -11.32
CA GLY A 63 -24.20 6.93 -11.32
C GLY A 63 -23.10 7.55 -10.46
N ARG A 64 -22.05 8.08 -11.07
CA ARG A 64 -21.04 8.89 -10.39
C ARG A 64 -21.56 10.30 -10.17
N TYR A 65 -21.59 10.74 -8.92
CA TYR A 65 -22.23 12.00 -8.52
C TYR A 65 -21.19 13.08 -8.25
N PHE A 66 -21.19 14.14 -9.07
CA PHE A 66 -20.33 15.30 -8.92
C PHE A 66 -20.94 16.52 -9.60
N ALA A 67 -20.43 17.71 -9.28
CA ALA A 67 -20.88 18.96 -9.89
C ALA A 67 -20.24 19.14 -11.28
N ASP A 68 -21.06 19.48 -12.26
CA ASP A 68 -20.59 19.85 -13.59
C ASP A 68 -19.77 21.16 -13.56
N HIS A 69 -18.75 21.26 -14.41
CA HIS A 69 -17.82 22.38 -14.41
C HIS A 69 -18.44 23.68 -14.94
N GLU A 70 -19.36 23.61 -15.90
CA GLU A 70 -19.96 24.80 -16.52
C GLU A 70 -21.12 25.34 -15.68
N THR A 71 -21.96 24.44 -15.16
CA THR A 71 -23.21 24.81 -14.47
C THR A 71 -23.08 24.84 -12.95
N GLY A 72 -22.08 24.16 -12.38
CA GLY A 72 -21.95 23.96 -10.94
C GLY A 72 -23.05 23.09 -10.32
N ARG A 73 -23.93 22.49 -11.13
CA ARG A 73 -25.04 21.66 -10.66
C ARG A 73 -24.56 20.22 -10.47
N TYR A 74 -24.96 19.61 -9.36
CA TYR A 74 -24.71 18.19 -9.12
C TYR A 74 -25.71 17.32 -9.86
N ASP A 75 -25.20 16.31 -10.56
CA ASP A 75 -25.99 15.30 -11.26
C ASP A 75 -25.29 13.93 -11.21
N PHE A 76 -26.05 12.87 -11.50
CA PHE A 76 -25.52 11.52 -11.68
C PHE A 76 -25.03 11.32 -13.12
N HIS A 77 -23.83 10.76 -13.25
CA HIS A 77 -23.22 10.42 -14.53
C HIS A 77 -23.09 8.90 -14.60
N GLN A 78 -23.86 8.24 -15.46
CA GLN A 78 -23.81 6.78 -15.61
C GLN A 78 -22.51 6.39 -16.32
N GLU A 79 -21.56 5.82 -15.57
CA GLU A 79 -20.25 5.43 -16.09
C GLU A 79 -19.62 4.29 -15.27
N PRO A 80 -18.61 3.58 -15.81
CA PRO A 80 -17.85 2.61 -15.04
C PRO A 80 -17.10 3.26 -13.86
N ALA A 81 -17.43 2.85 -12.64
CA ALA A 81 -16.65 3.19 -11.44
C ALA A 81 -15.67 2.05 -11.12
N HIS A 82 -14.54 2.02 -11.82
CA HIS A 82 -13.44 1.08 -11.56
C HIS A 82 -12.84 1.26 -10.16
N ILE A 83 -12.13 0.24 -9.68
CA ILE A 83 -11.64 0.17 -8.30
C ILE A 83 -10.11 0.16 -8.31
N LEU A 84 -9.51 1.13 -7.63
CA LEU A 84 -8.08 1.12 -7.32
C LEU A 84 -7.85 0.54 -5.93
N MET A 85 -6.64 0.02 -5.69
CA MET A 85 -6.23 -0.45 -4.37
C MET A 85 -4.72 -0.29 -4.16
N LYS A 86 -4.36 0.14 -2.95
CA LYS A 86 -2.98 0.28 -2.47
C LYS A 86 -2.95 0.06 -0.95
N VAL A 87 -1.78 -0.36 -0.46
CA VAL A 87 -1.47 -0.47 0.96
C VAL A 87 -0.02 -0.05 1.13
N GLU A 88 0.26 0.77 2.15
CA GLU A 88 1.61 1.15 2.57
C GLU A 88 1.84 0.86 4.05
N THR A 89 3.11 0.94 4.45
CA THR A 89 3.51 0.83 5.86
C THR A 89 4.39 2.02 6.23
N HIS A 90 4.39 2.41 7.51
CA HIS A 90 5.22 3.52 7.98
C HIS A 90 5.90 3.19 9.31
N ASN A 91 6.55 2.02 9.34
CA ASN A 91 7.03 1.37 10.56
C ASN A 91 8.08 2.17 11.31
N HIS A 92 9.20 2.50 10.65
CA HIS A 92 10.34 3.15 11.32
C HIS A 92 9.98 4.53 11.92
N PRO A 93 9.30 5.45 11.20
CA PRO A 93 8.88 6.72 11.80
C PRO A 93 7.88 6.56 12.94
N THR A 94 6.99 5.57 12.85
CA THR A 94 5.99 5.28 13.91
C THR A 94 6.66 4.79 15.19
N ALA A 95 7.77 4.06 15.10
CA ALA A 95 8.55 3.64 16.27
C ALA A 95 9.21 4.82 17.02
N ILE A 96 9.47 5.94 16.33
CA ILE A 96 10.13 7.12 16.91
C ILE A 96 9.11 8.17 17.37
N SER A 97 8.11 8.48 16.54
CA SER A 97 7.07 9.47 16.84
C SER A 97 5.72 8.97 16.30
N PRO A 98 4.93 8.25 17.12
CA PRO A 98 3.85 7.41 16.64
C PRO A 98 2.70 8.17 15.98
N TRP A 99 2.32 9.33 16.53
CA TRP A 99 1.23 10.12 15.95
C TRP A 99 1.55 10.58 14.52
N PRO A 100 2.61 11.37 14.27
CA PRO A 100 2.91 11.79 12.90
C PRO A 100 3.32 10.61 12.02
N GLY A 101 3.98 9.57 12.56
CA GLY A 101 4.32 8.37 11.81
C GLY A 101 3.09 7.64 11.27
N ALA A 102 2.06 7.44 12.08
CA ALA A 102 0.80 6.85 11.60
C ALA A 102 0.07 7.81 10.64
N ALA A 103 0.00 9.10 10.97
CA ALA A 103 -0.73 10.09 10.17
C ALA A 103 -0.13 10.29 8.77
N THR A 104 1.19 10.39 8.64
CA THR A 104 1.85 10.50 7.33
C THR A 104 1.86 9.17 6.58
N GLY A 105 1.68 8.05 7.27
CA GLY A 105 1.49 6.73 6.64
C GLY A 105 0.20 6.71 5.84
N SER A 106 -0.93 7.06 6.50
CA SER A 106 -2.20 7.24 5.79
C SER A 106 -2.12 8.36 4.74
N GLY A 107 -1.48 9.49 5.07
CA GLY A 107 -1.37 10.61 4.15
C GLY A 107 -0.56 10.31 2.89
N GLY A 108 0.45 9.44 2.97
CA GLY A 108 1.23 8.96 1.82
C GLY A 108 0.40 8.09 0.90
N GLU A 109 -0.22 7.07 1.49
CA GLU A 109 -1.06 6.10 0.79
C GLU A 109 -2.24 6.78 0.06
N ILE A 110 -2.96 7.71 0.71
CA ILE A 110 -4.05 8.49 0.09
C ILE A 110 -3.58 9.31 -1.12
N ARG A 111 -2.32 9.80 -1.12
CA ARG A 111 -1.78 10.53 -2.28
C ARG A 111 -1.51 9.61 -3.46
N ASP A 112 -1.06 8.38 -3.21
CA ASP A 112 -0.87 7.38 -4.26
C ASP A 112 -2.19 6.99 -4.92
N GLU A 113 -3.24 6.79 -4.12
CA GLU A 113 -4.59 6.58 -4.64
C GLU A 113 -5.02 7.75 -5.55
N GLY A 114 -4.85 9.00 -5.10
CA GLY A 114 -5.19 10.18 -5.89
C GLY A 114 -4.35 10.38 -7.15
N ALA A 115 -3.08 9.96 -7.13
CA ALA A 115 -2.13 10.08 -8.23
C ALA A 115 -2.21 8.95 -9.27
N THR A 116 -3.04 7.93 -9.03
CA THR A 116 -3.21 6.79 -9.94
C THR A 116 -3.73 7.25 -11.31
N GLY A 117 -3.10 6.78 -12.39
CA GLY A 117 -3.45 7.13 -13.77
C GLY A 117 -3.27 8.62 -14.05
N ARG A 118 -4.38 9.30 -14.38
CA ARG A 118 -4.42 10.75 -14.65
C ARG A 118 -5.12 11.54 -13.54
N GLY A 119 -5.25 10.93 -12.37
CA GLY A 119 -6.05 11.42 -11.26
C GLY A 119 -7.20 10.48 -10.95
N ALA A 120 -7.29 10.04 -9.70
CA ALA A 120 -8.38 9.22 -9.19
C ALA A 120 -8.88 9.76 -7.84
N LYS A 121 -9.84 9.06 -7.21
CA LYS A 121 -10.51 9.53 -5.99
C LYS A 121 -10.51 8.44 -4.90
N PRO A 122 -9.82 8.67 -3.77
CA PRO A 122 -9.89 7.82 -2.58
C PRO A 122 -11.33 7.60 -2.10
N LYS A 123 -11.61 6.41 -1.55
CA LYS A 123 -12.95 6.05 -1.07
C LYS A 123 -12.99 5.55 0.37
N ALA A 124 -12.19 4.54 0.71
CA ALA A 124 -12.19 3.91 2.02
C ALA A 124 -10.79 3.41 2.36
N GLY A 125 -10.41 3.52 3.64
CA GLY A 125 -9.12 3.07 4.13
C GLY A 125 -9.24 1.89 5.11
N LEU A 126 -8.14 1.16 5.26
CA LEU A 126 -7.94 0.15 6.30
C LEU A 126 -6.70 0.53 7.13
N VAL A 127 -6.63 0.02 8.37
CA VAL A 127 -5.49 0.29 9.27
C VAL A 127 -5.05 -1.00 9.95
N GLY A 128 -3.74 -1.22 10.04
CA GLY A 128 -3.14 -2.36 10.71
C GLY A 128 -2.03 -1.92 11.67
N PHE A 129 -2.01 -2.51 12.87
CA PHE A 129 -0.95 -2.34 13.84
C PHE A 129 -0.47 -3.69 14.35
N SER A 130 0.83 -3.82 14.56
CA SER A 130 1.45 -4.91 15.29
C SER A 130 2.48 -4.30 16.25
N VAL A 131 2.31 -4.57 17.54
CA VAL A 131 3.11 -4.00 18.62
C VAL A 131 3.51 -5.09 19.61
N SER A 132 4.52 -4.83 20.44
CA SER A 132 4.86 -5.67 21.59
C SER A 132 3.70 -5.71 22.62
N ASN A 133 3.87 -6.50 23.68
CA ASN A 133 2.92 -6.52 24.79
C ASN A 133 2.66 -5.10 25.34
N LEU A 134 1.39 -4.82 25.64
CA LEU A 134 0.96 -3.48 26.03
C LEU A 134 1.37 -3.17 27.47
N ARG A 135 1.31 -4.17 28.36
CA ARG A 135 1.61 -4.05 29.79
C ARG A 135 0.96 -2.80 30.40
N ILE A 136 -0.36 -2.73 30.27
CA ILE A 136 -1.15 -1.59 30.76
C ILE A 136 -1.02 -1.56 32.30
N PRO A 137 -0.58 -0.44 32.91
CA PRO A 137 -0.38 -0.38 34.36
C PRO A 137 -1.64 -0.73 35.15
N GLY A 138 -1.55 -1.74 36.02
CA GLY A 138 -2.68 -2.24 36.80
C GLY A 138 -3.64 -3.16 36.03
N PHE A 139 -3.24 -3.58 34.82
CA PHE A 139 -3.98 -4.51 33.97
C PHE A 139 -3.04 -5.46 33.20
N GLU A 140 -1.90 -5.82 33.80
CA GLU A 140 -0.93 -6.73 33.20
C GLU A 140 -1.54 -8.13 33.03
N GLN A 141 -1.20 -8.78 31.92
CA GLN A 141 -1.67 -10.12 31.59
C GLN A 141 -0.62 -11.19 31.93
N PRO A 142 -1.01 -12.43 32.27
CA PRO A 142 -0.08 -13.46 32.77
C PRO A 142 0.96 -13.95 31.75
N TRP A 143 0.81 -13.59 30.48
CA TRP A 143 1.77 -13.91 29.41
C TRP A 143 2.75 -12.77 29.11
N GLU A 144 2.58 -11.60 29.73
CA GLU A 144 3.40 -10.42 29.45
C GLU A 144 4.68 -10.43 30.31
N GLU A 145 5.81 -10.20 29.68
CA GLU A 145 7.12 -10.09 30.35
C GLU A 145 7.84 -8.80 29.89
N ASP A 146 8.59 -8.18 30.81
CA ASP A 146 9.42 -7.02 30.48
C ASP A 146 10.78 -7.45 29.94
N PHE A 147 10.95 -7.35 28.62
CA PHE A 147 12.24 -7.59 27.97
C PHE A 147 13.10 -6.33 27.80
N GLY A 148 12.65 -5.18 28.32
CA GLY A 148 13.27 -3.89 28.05
C GLY A 148 13.06 -3.41 26.60
N LYS A 149 13.52 -2.20 26.31
CA LYS A 149 13.55 -1.61 24.97
C LYS A 149 14.53 -0.43 24.93
N PRO A 150 15.03 -0.03 23.75
CA PRO A 150 15.76 1.24 23.59
C PRO A 150 14.97 2.46 24.09
#